data_AF-A6BIA9-F1
#
_entry.id   AF-A6BIA9-F1
#
_cell.length_a   1.000
_cell.length_b   1.000
_cell.length_c   1.000
_cell.angle_alpha   90.00
_cell.angle_beta   90.00
_cell.angle_gamma   90.00
#
_symmetry.space_group_name_H-M   'P 1'
#
loop_
_entity.id
_entity.type
_entity.pdbx_description
1 polymer ?
#
loop_
_entity_poly.entity_id
_entity_poly.type
_entity_poly.pdbx_seq_one_letter_code
_entity_poly.pdbx_strand_id
1 'polypeptide(L)' 'MSTVAIKNTMVMNNTEKKASLVERFKKYVLDNAEYFAVASAVMSGNGYAAGQIMRDARRVASANR' A
#
# COMPACT_ATOMS: atom_id res chain seq x y z
N MET A 1 -23.86 -12.60 -30.54
CA MET A 1 -23.23 -12.80 -29.20
C MET A 1 -24.31 -13.23 -28.23
N SER A 2 -24.09 -14.33 -27.49
CA SER A 2 -25.07 -14.83 -26.51
C SER A 2 -25.09 -13.97 -25.24
N THR A 3 -26.25 -13.79 -24.63
CA THR A 3 -26.44 -13.06 -23.36
C THR A 3 -25.57 -13.61 -22.23
N VAL A 4 -25.23 -14.90 -22.28
CA VAL A 4 -24.29 -15.56 -21.36
C VAL A 4 -22.86 -15.04 -21.55
N ALA A 5 -22.43 -14.86 -22.79
CA ALA A 5 -21.10 -14.35 -23.10
C ALA A 5 -20.91 -12.90 -22.62
N ILE A 6 -21.96 -12.07 -22.74
CA ILE A 6 -21.95 -10.67 -22.26
C ILE A 6 -21.90 -10.60 -20.73
N LYS A 7 -22.64 -11.48 -20.03
CA LYS A 7 -22.57 -11.54 -18.56
C LYS A 7 -21.19 -11.98 -18.07
N ASN A 8 -20.58 -12.95 -18.74
CA ASN A 8 -19.27 -13.46 -18.35
C ASN A 8 -18.16 -12.40 -18.53
N THR A 9 -18.17 -11.65 -19.63
CA THR A 9 -17.20 -10.56 -19.86
C THR A 9 -17.36 -9.42 -18.85
N MET A 10 -18.59 -9.08 -18.46
CA MET A 10 -18.86 -8.06 -17.43
C MET A 10 -18.34 -8.47 -16.04
N VAL A 11 -18.52 -9.74 -15.66
CA VAL A 11 -18.01 -10.29 -14.39
C VAL A 11 -16.47 -10.32 -14.38
N MET A 12 -15.85 -10.73 -15.49
CA MET A 12 -14.39 -10.72 -15.62
C MET A 12 -13.81 -9.30 -15.52
N ASN A 13 -14.37 -8.32 -16.23
CA ASN A 13 -13.94 -6.92 -16.17
C ASN A 13 -14.03 -6.34 -14.75
N ASN A 14 -15.11 -6.63 -14.01
CA ASN A 14 -15.22 -6.21 -12.60
C ASN A 14 -14.22 -6.92 -11.69
N THR A 15 -13.87 -8.17 -11.99
CA THR A 15 -12.89 -8.95 -11.21
C THR A 15 -11.48 -8.42 -11.43
N GLU A 16 -11.10 -8.14 -12.68
CA GLU A 16 -9.82 -7.53 -13.05
C GLU A 16 -9.66 -6.14 -12.43
N LYS A 17 -10.71 -5.31 -12.47
CA LYS A 17 -10.72 -3.99 -11.81
C LYS A 17 -10.56 -4.10 -10.29
N LYS A 18 -11.20 -5.09 -9.65
CA LYS A 18 -11.04 -5.35 -8.21
C LYS A 18 -9.63 -5.83 -7.88
N ALA A 19 -9.06 -6.73 -8.68
CA ALA A 19 -7.67 -7.18 -8.51
C ALA A 19 -6.68 -6.02 -8.63
N SER A 20 -6.83 -5.19 -9.68
CA SER A 20 -6.02 -3.99 -9.87
C SER A 20 -6.16 -2.99 -8.71
N LEU A 21 -7.37 -2.79 -8.18
CA LEU A 21 -7.58 -1.94 -7.01
C LEU A 21 -6.88 -2.48 -5.76
N VAL A 22 -6.94 -3.79 -5.51
CA VAL A 22 -6.27 -4.44 -4.39
C VAL A 22 -4.75 -4.31 -4.51
N GLU A 23 -4.19 -4.48 -5.71
CA GLU A 23 -2.77 -4.28 -5.95
C GLU A 23 -2.34 -2.83 -5.71
N ARG A 24 -3.12 -1.85 -6.20
CA ARG A 24 -2.85 -0.43 -5.95
C ARG A 24 -2.93 -0.09 -4.46
N PHE A 25 -3.90 -0.66 -3.74
CA PHE A 25 -4.02 -0.50 -2.29
C PHE A 25 -2.82 -1.09 -1.56
N LYS A 26 -2.42 -2.33 -1.89
CA LYS A 26 -1.22 -2.96 -1.31
C LYS A 26 0.01 -2.11 -1.53
N LYS A 27 0.21 -1.64 -2.76
CA LYS A 27 1.34 -0.78 -3.11
C LYS A 27 1.32 0.53 -2.31
N TYR A 28 0.16 1.18 -2.21
CA TYR A 28 0.03 2.39 -1.40
C TYR A 28 0.38 2.15 0.07
N VAL A 29 -0.08 1.06 0.68
CA VAL A 29 0.25 0.75 2.08
C VAL A 29 1.75 0.48 2.25
N LEU A 30 2.36 -0.28 1.34
CA LEU A 30 3.79 -0.61 1.40
C LEU A 30 4.66 0.63 1.19
N ASP A 31 4.33 1.46 0.19
CA ASP A 31 5.06 2.69 -0.13
C ASP A 31 4.98 3.73 1.02
N ASN A 32 3.96 3.64 1.88
CA ASN A 32 3.73 4.56 3.01
C ASN A 32 3.91 3.89 4.39
N ALA A 33 4.41 2.65 4.45
CA ALA A 33 4.50 1.87 5.68
C ALA A 33 5.33 2.60 6.77
N GLU A 34 6.42 3.25 6.36
CA GLU A 34 7.29 4.02 7.26
C GLU A 34 6.56 5.25 7.82
N TYR A 35 5.78 5.97 7.00
CA TYR A 35 4.96 7.09 7.47
C TYR A 35 3.92 6.65 8.49
N PHE A 36 3.27 5.50 8.27
CA PHE A 36 2.31 4.94 9.23
C PHE A 36 2.97 4.49 10.53
N ALA A 37 4.17 3.89 10.45
CA ALA A 37 4.94 3.47 11.62
C ALA A 37 5.44 4.67 12.45
N VAL A 38 5.87 5.75 11.79
CA VAL A 38 6.25 7.00 12.45
C VAL A 38 5.02 7.66 13.09
N ALA A 39 3.91 7.76 12.35
CA ALA A 39 2.67 8.36 12.86
C ALA A 39 2.14 7.61 14.08
N SER A 40 2.13 6.28 14.06
CA SER A 40 1.66 5.48 15.20
C SER A 40 2.57 5.64 16.43
N ALA A 41 3.89 5.68 16.24
CA ALA A 41 4.84 5.94 17.33
C ALA A 41 4.66 7.34 17.93
N VAL A 42 4.43 8.36 17.10
CA VAL A 42 4.13 9.73 17.56
C VAL A 42 2.79 9.77 18.31
N MET A 43 1.73 9.17 17.77
CA MET A 43 0.41 9.12 18.41
C MET A 43 0.43 8.38 19.74
N SER A 44 1.29 7.36 19.88
CA SER A 44 1.55 6.67 21.15
C SER A 44 2.39 7.50 22.14
N GLY A 45 2.79 8.72 21.80
CA GLY A 45 3.66 9.58 22.63
C GLY A 45 5.13 9.16 22.62
N ASN A 46 5.53 8.21 21.77
CA ASN A 46 6.89 7.70 21.71
C ASN A 46 7.70 8.39 20.59
N GLY A 47 8.09 9.64 20.84
CA GLY A 47 8.89 10.43 19.90
C GLY A 47 10.27 9.84 19.62
N TYR A 48 10.83 9.06 20.56
CA TYR A 48 12.12 8.40 20.37
C TYR A 48 12.03 7.25 19.35
N ALA A 49 11.00 6.41 19.44
CA ALA A 49 10.73 5.37 18.44
C ALA A 49 10.43 5.99 17.06
N ALA A 50 9.64 7.06 17.01
CA ALA A 50 9.39 7.79 15.76
C ALA A 50 10.70 8.29 15.11
N GLY A 51 11.60 8.89 15.91
CA GLY A 51 12.90 9.37 15.42
C GLY A 51 13.82 8.25 14.93
N GLN A 52 13.78 7.06 15.54
CA GLN A 52 14.52 5.89 15.08
C GLN A 52 14.00 5.39 13.74
N ILE A 53 12.68 5.22 13.60
CA ILE A 53 12.06 4.77 12.36
C ILE A 53 12.40 5.74 11.21
N MET A 54 12.31 7.05 11.42
CA MET A 54 12.68 8.06 10.41
C MET A 54 14.17 8.06 10.06
N ARG A 55 15.05 7.64 10.99
CA ARG A 55 16.48 7.53 10.75
C ARG A 55 16.80 6.29 9.92
N ASP A 56 16.17 5.17 10.25
CA ASP A 56 16.41 3.91 9.56
C ASP A 56 15.82 3.92 8.14
N ALA A 57 14.63 4.52 7.97
CA ALA A 57 14.06 4.86 6.66
C ALA A 57 15.06 5.61 5.75
N ARG A 58 15.70 6.66 6.29
CA ARG A 58 16.72 7.44 5.57
C ARG A 58 17.96 6.64 5.22
N ARG A 59 18.39 5.74 6.11
CA ARG A 59 19.54 4.85 5.85
C ARG A 59 19.24 3.86 4.72
N VAL A 60 18.07 3.22 4.75
CA VAL A 60 17.65 2.28 3.70
C VAL A 60 17.56 3.01 2.34
N ALA A 61 16.96 4.19 2.30
CA ALA A 61 16.89 5.00 1.09
C ALA A 61 18.28 5.40 0.55
N SER A 62 19.25 5.64 1.44
CA SER A 62 20.64 5.95 1.04
C SER A 62 21.44 4.73 0.57
N ALA A 63 21.13 3.54 1.08
CA ALA A 63 21.79 2.29 0.71
C ALA A 63 21.32 1.73 -0.64
N ASN A 64 20.12 2.14 -1.08
CA ASN A 64 19.52 1.75 -2.35
C ASN A 64 19.79 2.74 -3.50
N ARG A 65 20.69 3.72 -3.31
CA ARG A 65 21.18 4.63 -4.35
C ARG A 65 22.51 4.13 -4.90
#